data_AF-A0A1Y4GG94-F1
#
_entry.id   AF-A0A1Y4GG94-F1
#
_cell.length_a   1.000
_cell.length_b   1.000
_cell.length_c   1.000
_cell.angle_alpha   90.00
_cell.angle_beta   90.00
_cell.angle_gamma   90.00
#
_symmetry.space_group_name_H-M   'P 1'
#
loop_
_entity.id
_entity.type
_entity.pdbx_description
1 polymer ?
#
loop_
_entity_poly.entity_id
_entity_poly.type
_entity_poly.pdbx_seq_one_letter_code
_entity_poly.pdbx_strand_id
1 'polypeptide(L)'
;MNVYEAAQKRLDYIFGEFDRVLVAFSGGKDSGVCLNLCYEYAKERGLLGKLAMYHIDYEAQYRATTEFVEKTFAAFPGIEKYWCCMPVGASCACSMTGAYWYPWEKAKKEIWVRPMPDNEFVVNEDNCKAPFTPGDSDYVFQENFSKWYAKENGRTAVVVGIRATESLSRYSAVARIDKTTGYKGKSWLTEVDGSTVNAYPIYDWETADVWIANAKFGWDYNKLYDLYYMAGVPVEQMRVASPFHQCGAASLRLYKVIDPSTWAKMVGRVNGVNFTAIYGDTIAMGWKDIKLPAGHTWKSYYEFLLTTMDKATAEHYDDVLRRSKKYWMEKGGGVRKETVKEIMQTIPGVEHVGPSKQYEGREILRFSEYPDDIDCSEFTVVPSYKRMCICIMKNDYYCKYAGFGPTKEATVKRRKAMEKYKNL
;
A
#
# COMPACT_ATOMS: atom_id res chain seq x y z
N MET A 1 -3.75 -31.31 11.48
CA MET A 1 -4.02 -30.62 10.20
C MET A 1 -2.93 -29.60 9.99
N ASN A 2 -2.12 -29.72 8.95
CA ASN A 2 -1.09 -28.73 8.62
C ASN A 2 -1.69 -27.55 7.82
N VAL A 3 -0.91 -26.48 7.60
CA VAL A 3 -1.36 -25.26 6.91
C VAL A 3 -1.76 -25.52 5.44
N TYR A 4 -1.14 -26.51 4.79
CA TYR A 4 -1.51 -26.92 3.44
C TYR A 4 -2.87 -27.61 3.40
N GLU A 5 -3.11 -28.59 4.28
CA GLU A 5 -4.42 -29.26 4.43
C GLU A 5 -5.53 -28.27 4.80
N ALA A 6 -5.22 -27.29 5.65
CA ALA A 6 -6.15 -26.21 5.99
C ALA A 6 -6.48 -25.34 4.77
N ALA A 7 -5.47 -24.95 3.98
CA ALA A 7 -5.67 -24.21 2.74
C ALA A 7 -6.50 -25.01 1.73
N GLN A 8 -6.26 -26.31 1.56
CA GLN A 8 -7.05 -27.19 0.69
C GLN A 8 -8.53 -27.24 1.10
N LYS A 9 -8.85 -27.31 2.40
CA LYS A 9 -10.24 -27.21 2.89
C LYS A 9 -10.88 -25.84 2.61
N ARG A 10 -10.10 -24.76 2.66
CA ARG A 10 -10.59 -23.41 2.30
C ARG A 10 -10.85 -23.32 0.80
N LEU A 11 -9.98 -23.87 -0.03
CA LEU A 11 -10.19 -23.96 -1.47
C LEU A 11 -11.44 -24.79 -1.80
N ASP A 12 -11.65 -25.90 -1.09
CA ASP A 12 -12.86 -26.71 -1.24
C ASP A 12 -14.14 -25.91 -1.02
N TYR A 13 -14.17 -25.13 0.07
CA TYR A 13 -15.26 -24.20 0.31
C TYR A 13 -15.37 -23.12 -0.77
N ILE A 14 -14.26 -22.50 -1.18
CA ILE A 14 -14.25 -21.43 -2.19
C ILE A 14 -14.80 -21.93 -3.54
N PHE A 15 -14.29 -23.05 -4.06
CA PHE A 15 -14.72 -23.56 -5.37
C PHE A 15 -16.13 -24.16 -5.36
N GLY A 16 -16.62 -24.57 -4.19
CA GLY A 16 -18.01 -25.03 -3.99
C GLY A 16 -19.02 -23.91 -3.80
N GLU A 17 -18.65 -22.79 -3.16
CA GLU A 17 -19.55 -21.68 -2.85
C GLU A 17 -19.68 -20.64 -3.98
N PHE A 18 -18.64 -20.47 -4.80
CA PHE A 18 -18.57 -19.40 -5.80
C PHE A 18 -18.64 -19.94 -7.24
N ASP A 19 -19.26 -19.16 -8.12
CA ASP A 19 -19.36 -19.47 -9.55
C ASP A 19 -17.99 -19.34 -10.22
N ARG A 20 -17.22 -18.32 -9.80
CA ARG A 20 -15.86 -18.02 -10.28
C ARG A 20 -14.88 -17.83 -9.15
N VAL A 21 -13.61 -18.10 -9.45
CA VAL A 21 -12.47 -17.81 -8.58
C VAL A 21 -11.48 -16.95 -9.36
N LEU A 22 -11.21 -15.74 -8.89
CA LEU A 22 -10.30 -14.78 -9.51
C LEU A 22 -9.07 -14.57 -8.62
N VAL A 23 -7.88 -14.98 -9.07
CA VAL A 23 -6.64 -14.85 -8.30
C VAL A 23 -5.96 -13.51 -8.60
N ALA A 24 -5.73 -12.71 -7.57
CA ALA A 24 -4.93 -11.48 -7.63
C ALA A 24 -3.44 -11.85 -7.58
N PHE A 25 -2.79 -11.94 -8.74
CA PHE A 25 -1.40 -12.36 -8.88
C PHE A 25 -0.47 -11.14 -8.99
N SER A 26 0.42 -10.94 -8.02
CA SER A 26 1.31 -9.77 -7.97
C SER A 26 2.73 -10.03 -8.50
N GLY A 27 3.04 -11.27 -8.92
CA GLY A 27 4.41 -11.68 -9.22
C GLY A 27 5.29 -11.90 -7.97
N GLY A 28 4.71 -11.81 -6.77
CA GLY A 28 5.38 -12.10 -5.51
C GLY A 28 5.15 -13.53 -5.01
N LYS A 29 6.01 -14.00 -4.09
CA LYS A 29 6.03 -15.35 -3.52
C LYS A 29 4.67 -15.82 -2.99
N ASP A 30 3.99 -14.94 -2.24
CA ASP A 30 2.72 -15.27 -1.58
C ASP A 30 1.59 -15.44 -2.62
N SER A 31 1.53 -14.54 -3.60
CA SER A 31 0.57 -14.62 -4.71
C SER A 31 0.85 -15.79 -5.67
N GLY A 32 2.12 -16.14 -5.88
CA GLY A 32 2.53 -17.28 -6.70
C GLY A 32 2.12 -18.61 -6.08
N VAL A 33 2.28 -18.76 -4.76
CA VAL A 33 1.75 -19.93 -4.03
C VAL A 33 0.22 -20.00 -4.12
N CYS A 34 -0.50 -18.89 -3.92
CA CYS A 34 -1.96 -18.88 -4.09
C CYS A 34 -2.39 -19.32 -5.49
N LEU A 35 -1.73 -18.81 -6.54
CA LEU A 35 -2.05 -19.18 -7.91
C LEU A 35 -1.84 -20.68 -8.17
N ASN A 36 -0.69 -21.22 -7.76
CA ASN A 36 -0.42 -22.66 -7.91
C ASN A 36 -1.43 -23.51 -7.12
N LEU A 37 -1.70 -23.18 -5.87
CA LEU A 37 -2.69 -23.86 -5.04
C LEU A 37 -4.08 -23.88 -5.69
N CYS A 38 -4.57 -22.73 -6.16
CA CYS A 38 -5.85 -22.64 -6.85
C CYS A 38 -5.85 -23.42 -8.16
N TYR A 39 -4.78 -23.33 -8.94
CA TYR A 39 -4.68 -23.99 -10.25
C TYR A 39 -4.64 -25.51 -10.13
N GLU A 40 -3.82 -26.05 -9.24
CA GLU A 40 -3.74 -27.49 -9.00
C GLU A 40 -5.07 -28.04 -8.47
N TYR A 41 -5.66 -27.37 -7.47
CA TYR A 41 -6.97 -27.75 -6.92
C TYR A 41 -8.04 -27.80 -8.03
N ALA A 42 -8.08 -26.77 -8.87
CA ALA A 42 -9.03 -26.67 -9.98
C ALA A 42 -8.76 -27.72 -11.07
N LYS A 43 -7.50 -27.95 -11.42
CA LYS A 43 -7.08 -28.92 -12.44
C LYS A 43 -7.47 -30.35 -12.05
N GLU A 44 -7.18 -30.75 -10.82
CA GLU A 44 -7.51 -32.09 -10.30
C GLU A 44 -9.01 -32.40 -10.33
N ARG A 45 -9.85 -31.36 -10.29
CA ARG A 45 -11.32 -31.48 -10.21
C ARG A 45 -12.05 -31.09 -11.49
N GLY A 46 -11.32 -30.79 -12.57
CA GLY A 46 -11.92 -30.35 -13.83
C GLY A 46 -12.61 -28.98 -13.74
N LEU A 47 -12.17 -28.12 -12.80
CA LEU A 47 -12.75 -26.80 -12.51
C LEU A 47 -11.92 -25.63 -13.06
N LEU A 48 -10.94 -25.88 -13.94
CA LEU A 48 -10.12 -24.81 -14.55
C LEU A 48 -10.97 -23.74 -15.21
N GLY A 49 -12.09 -24.14 -15.83
CA GLY A 49 -13.03 -23.20 -16.43
C GLY A 49 -13.60 -22.17 -15.46
N LYS A 50 -13.63 -22.41 -14.14
CA LYS A 50 -14.05 -21.45 -13.09
C LYS A 50 -12.95 -20.49 -12.64
N LEU A 51 -11.69 -20.80 -12.93
CA LEU A 51 -10.52 -20.09 -12.43
C LEU A 51 -10.07 -19.02 -13.43
N ALA A 52 -9.73 -17.85 -12.89
CA ALA A 52 -9.09 -16.78 -13.63
C ALA A 52 -7.99 -16.14 -12.78
N MET A 53 -7.11 -15.37 -13.42
CA MET A 53 -6.13 -14.54 -12.72
C MET A 53 -6.04 -13.14 -13.32
N TYR A 54 -5.65 -12.17 -12.49
CA TYR A 54 -5.25 -10.85 -12.96
C TYR A 54 -3.95 -10.38 -12.32
N HIS A 55 -3.17 -9.58 -13.06
CA HIS A 55 -1.95 -8.94 -12.61
C HIS A 55 -2.03 -7.44 -12.86
N ILE A 56 -1.69 -6.62 -11.86
CA ILE A 56 -1.53 -5.18 -12.05
C ILE A 56 -0.07 -4.90 -12.33
N ASP A 57 0.17 -4.41 -13.54
CA ASP A 57 1.49 -4.04 -13.99
C ASP A 57 1.77 -2.59 -13.64
N TYR A 58 2.83 -2.39 -12.87
CA TYR A 58 3.25 -1.06 -12.44
C TYR A 58 4.29 -0.44 -13.36
N GLU A 59 4.56 -0.95 -14.57
CA GLU A 59 5.55 -0.43 -15.52
C GLU A 59 7.01 -0.59 -15.07
N ALA A 60 7.34 -0.15 -13.85
CA ALA A 60 8.69 -0.05 -13.30
C ALA A 60 9.03 -1.14 -12.27
N GLN A 61 8.48 -2.34 -12.44
CA GLN A 61 8.89 -3.50 -11.62
C GLN A 61 10.31 -3.95 -12.01
N TYR A 62 10.99 -4.68 -11.13
CA TYR A 62 12.27 -5.34 -11.47
C TYR A 62 12.10 -6.24 -12.70
N ARG A 63 13.11 -6.28 -13.57
CA ARG A 63 13.11 -7.14 -14.76
C ARG A 63 12.86 -8.61 -14.43
N ALA A 64 13.47 -9.13 -13.36
CA ALA A 64 13.23 -10.50 -12.91
C ALA A 64 11.76 -10.78 -12.53
N THR A 65 11.04 -9.77 -12.02
CA THR A 65 9.60 -9.87 -11.79
C THR A 65 8.82 -9.88 -13.09
N THR A 66 9.16 -9.00 -14.04
CA THR A 66 8.54 -8.99 -15.37
C THR A 66 8.71 -10.33 -16.07
N GLU A 67 9.93 -10.88 -16.11
CA GLU A 67 10.24 -12.20 -16.68
C GLU A 67 9.42 -13.32 -16.00
N PHE A 68 9.29 -13.29 -14.68
CA PHE A 68 8.49 -14.26 -13.94
C PHE A 68 6.98 -14.14 -14.26
N VAL A 69 6.46 -12.92 -14.39
CA VAL A 69 5.07 -12.69 -14.78
C VAL A 69 4.83 -13.17 -16.20
N GLU A 70 5.71 -12.88 -17.16
CA GLU A 70 5.63 -13.38 -18.54
C GLU A 70 5.55 -14.91 -18.58
N LYS A 71 6.48 -15.58 -17.89
CA LYS A 71 6.50 -17.04 -17.78
C LYS A 71 5.22 -17.58 -17.12
N THR A 72 4.72 -16.90 -16.09
CA THR A 72 3.48 -17.29 -15.40
C THR A 72 2.28 -17.21 -16.34
N PHE A 73 2.13 -16.13 -17.11
CA PHE A 73 1.02 -16.01 -18.08
C PHE A 73 1.06 -17.09 -19.17
N ALA A 74 2.24 -17.59 -19.53
CA ALA A 74 2.40 -18.73 -20.43
C ALA A 74 2.11 -20.10 -19.77
N ALA A 75 2.41 -20.28 -18.48
CA ALA A 75 2.46 -21.58 -17.82
C ALA A 75 1.10 -22.16 -17.36
N PHE A 76 0.04 -21.35 -17.29
CA PHE A 76 -1.27 -21.77 -16.77
C PHE A 76 -2.35 -21.84 -17.86
N PRO A 77 -2.39 -22.88 -18.72
CA PRO A 77 -3.44 -23.01 -19.74
C PRO A 77 -4.80 -23.37 -19.11
N GLY A 78 -5.88 -23.03 -19.80
CA GLY A 78 -7.26 -23.40 -19.41
C GLY A 78 -7.93 -22.47 -18.40
N ILE A 79 -7.29 -21.34 -18.05
CA ILE A 79 -7.86 -20.29 -17.20
C ILE A 79 -7.89 -18.96 -17.95
N GLU A 80 -8.82 -18.08 -17.59
CA GLU A 80 -8.82 -16.69 -18.08
C GLU A 80 -7.72 -15.88 -17.40
N LYS A 81 -7.14 -14.91 -18.13
CA LYS A 81 -6.00 -14.13 -17.66
C LYS A 81 -6.14 -12.67 -18.07
N TYR A 82 -5.78 -11.79 -17.16
CA TYR A 82 -5.88 -10.35 -17.35
C TYR A 82 -4.59 -9.65 -16.89
N TRP A 83 -3.82 -9.12 -17.82
CA TRP A 83 -2.59 -8.38 -17.56
C TRP A 83 -2.85 -6.88 -17.63
N CYS A 84 -3.23 -6.29 -16.51
CA CYS A 84 -3.67 -4.90 -16.42
C CYS A 84 -2.51 -3.91 -16.44
N CYS A 85 -2.28 -3.29 -17.59
CA CYS A 85 -1.36 -2.17 -17.82
C CYS A 85 -2.15 -0.85 -17.88
N MET A 86 -2.61 -0.38 -16.72
CA MET A 86 -3.54 0.75 -16.58
C MET A 86 -2.87 1.96 -15.90
N PRO A 87 -3.25 3.21 -16.23
CA PRO A 87 -2.77 4.43 -15.58
C PRO A 87 -3.44 4.74 -14.24
N VAL A 88 -3.33 3.77 -13.35
CA VAL A 88 -3.78 3.87 -11.97
C VAL A 88 -2.95 4.91 -11.21
N GLY A 89 -3.57 5.65 -10.29
CA GLY A 89 -2.85 6.47 -9.31
C GLY A 89 -2.13 5.59 -8.30
N ALA A 90 -0.90 5.18 -8.62
CA ALA A 90 -0.05 4.41 -7.73
C ALA A 90 0.64 5.36 -6.73
N SER A 91 0.54 5.06 -5.44
CA SER A 91 1.13 5.91 -4.39
C SER A 91 2.63 6.09 -4.62
N CYS A 92 3.10 7.32 -4.54
CA CYS A 92 4.49 7.70 -4.75
C CYS A 92 5.01 8.48 -3.54
N ALA A 93 6.01 7.92 -2.87
CA ALA A 93 6.76 8.59 -1.80
C ALA A 93 7.96 9.40 -2.33
N CYS A 94 8.30 9.24 -3.62
CA CYS A 94 9.48 9.86 -4.21
C CYS A 94 9.21 11.26 -4.76
N SER A 95 7.98 11.51 -5.24
CA SER A 95 7.64 12.75 -5.94
C SER A 95 7.46 13.90 -4.97
N MET A 96 8.21 14.99 -5.19
CA MET A 96 8.12 16.22 -4.39
C MET A 96 6.87 17.06 -4.71
N THR A 97 6.16 16.75 -5.80
CA THR A 97 5.05 17.57 -6.32
C THR A 97 3.71 16.84 -6.33
N GLY A 98 3.62 15.63 -5.75
CA GLY A 98 2.37 14.89 -5.71
C GLY A 98 2.46 13.52 -5.07
N ALA A 99 1.33 13.06 -4.53
CA ALA A 99 1.23 11.79 -3.79
C ALA A 99 1.16 10.52 -4.68
N TYR A 100 1.13 10.69 -6.01
CA TYR A 100 0.91 9.60 -6.96
C TYR A 100 1.84 9.70 -8.17
N TRP A 101 2.10 8.54 -8.75
CA TRP A 101 2.63 8.39 -10.09
C TRP A 101 1.68 7.49 -10.89
N TYR A 102 1.70 7.62 -12.21
CA TYR A 102 0.73 6.96 -13.09
C TYR A 102 1.49 6.04 -14.06
N PRO A 103 1.65 4.73 -13.77
CA PRO A 103 2.27 3.79 -14.70
C PRO A 103 1.46 3.74 -16.00
N TRP A 104 2.06 3.49 -17.16
CA TRP A 104 1.33 3.39 -18.43
C TRP A 104 0.52 4.64 -18.85
N GLU A 105 0.82 5.81 -18.26
CA GLU A 105 0.21 7.08 -18.67
C GLU A 105 0.57 7.38 -20.14
N LYS A 106 -0.43 7.34 -21.04
CA LYS A 106 -0.23 7.51 -22.50
C LYS A 106 0.52 8.79 -22.87
N ALA A 107 0.26 9.88 -22.17
CA ALA A 107 0.93 11.16 -22.40
C ALA A 107 2.45 11.12 -22.15
N LYS A 108 2.94 10.10 -21.45
CA LYS A 108 4.37 9.89 -21.11
C LYS A 108 4.95 8.63 -21.72
N LYS A 109 4.35 8.11 -22.79
CA LYS A 109 4.79 6.87 -23.47
C LYS A 109 6.27 6.84 -23.81
N GLU A 110 6.82 7.95 -24.30
CA GLU A 110 8.22 8.08 -24.71
C GLU A 110 9.22 7.89 -23.56
N ILE A 111 8.78 8.06 -22.31
CA ILE A 111 9.64 7.93 -21.13
C ILE A 111 9.23 6.75 -20.24
N TRP A 112 8.36 5.85 -20.71
CA TRP A 112 8.04 4.63 -19.96
C TRP A 112 9.30 3.81 -19.67
N VAL A 113 9.34 3.19 -18.49
CA VAL A 113 10.49 2.38 -18.04
C VAL A 113 10.71 1.16 -18.94
N ARG A 114 9.66 0.66 -19.58
CA ARG A 114 9.73 -0.43 -20.55
C ARG A 114 8.54 -0.35 -21.51
N PRO A 115 8.62 -0.99 -22.69
CA PRO A 115 7.46 -1.17 -23.54
C PRO A 115 6.37 -1.94 -22.79
N MET A 116 5.11 -1.62 -23.11
CA MET A 116 3.97 -2.43 -22.68
C MET A 116 4.15 -3.86 -23.21
N PRO A 117 3.82 -4.91 -22.43
CA PRO A 117 3.87 -6.28 -22.91
C PRO A 117 3.03 -6.42 -24.18
N ASP A 118 3.48 -7.26 -25.11
CA ASP A 118 2.74 -7.61 -26.31
C ASP A 118 2.21 -9.05 -26.17
N ASN A 119 1.02 -9.17 -25.60
CA ASN A 119 0.30 -10.45 -25.51
C ASN A 119 -1.22 -10.23 -25.44
N GLU A 120 -1.98 -11.27 -25.77
CA GLU A 120 -3.44 -11.21 -25.86
C GLU A 120 -4.15 -10.94 -24.52
N PHE A 121 -3.46 -11.13 -23.39
CA PHE A 121 -4.03 -10.93 -22.06
C PHE A 121 -3.95 -9.48 -21.59
N VAL A 122 -3.26 -8.61 -22.32
CA VAL A 122 -3.06 -7.21 -21.93
C VAL A 122 -4.37 -6.45 -21.89
N VAL A 123 -4.66 -5.88 -20.72
CA VAL A 123 -5.74 -4.93 -20.50
C VAL A 123 -5.14 -3.54 -20.31
N ASN A 124 -5.47 -2.60 -21.18
CA ASN A 124 -5.03 -1.21 -21.13
C ASN A 124 -6.24 -0.26 -21.32
N GLU A 125 -6.01 1.05 -21.31
CA GLU A 125 -7.11 2.03 -21.45
C GLU A 125 -7.95 1.87 -22.72
N ASP A 126 -7.41 1.29 -23.80
CA ASP A 126 -8.13 1.15 -25.07
C ASP A 126 -9.09 -0.05 -25.08
N ASN A 127 -8.85 -1.07 -24.25
CA ASN A 127 -9.64 -2.31 -24.24
C ASN A 127 -10.22 -2.69 -22.86
N CYS A 128 -9.96 -1.92 -21.82
CA CYS A 128 -10.46 -2.19 -20.48
C CYS A 128 -12.00 -2.09 -20.43
N LYS A 129 -12.64 -3.21 -20.08
CA LYS A 129 -14.10 -3.29 -19.92
C LYS A 129 -14.58 -2.92 -18.51
N ALA A 130 -13.67 -2.96 -17.54
CA ALA A 130 -13.98 -2.57 -16.17
C ALA A 130 -14.10 -1.05 -16.04
N PRO A 131 -15.03 -0.54 -15.20
CA PRO A 131 -15.12 0.89 -14.93
C PRO A 131 -13.79 1.46 -14.42
N PHE A 132 -13.23 2.42 -15.15
CA PHE A 132 -11.98 3.07 -14.81
C PHE A 132 -12.01 4.53 -15.24
N THR A 133 -11.63 5.44 -14.33
CA THR A 133 -11.34 6.83 -14.66
C THR A 133 -9.82 7.06 -14.54
N PRO A 134 -9.17 7.72 -15.51
CA PRO A 134 -7.75 8.05 -15.42
C PRO A 134 -7.41 8.73 -14.07
N GLY A 135 -6.42 8.16 -13.38
CA GLY A 135 -5.99 8.61 -12.06
C GLY A 135 -6.74 7.99 -10.87
N ASP A 136 -7.69 7.09 -11.09
CA ASP A 136 -8.21 6.21 -10.04
C ASP A 136 -7.07 5.47 -9.34
N SER A 137 -7.06 5.45 -8.01
CA SER A 137 -6.05 4.70 -7.26
C SER A 137 -6.08 3.22 -7.65
N ASP A 138 -4.92 2.57 -7.60
CA ASP A 138 -4.76 1.12 -7.80
C ASP A 138 -5.79 0.27 -7.04
N TYR A 139 -6.12 0.62 -5.80
CA TYR A 139 -7.15 -0.08 -5.02
C TYR A 139 -8.57 0.06 -5.59
N VAL A 140 -8.92 1.24 -6.12
CA VAL A 140 -10.24 1.49 -6.71
C VAL A 140 -10.36 0.73 -8.03
N PHE A 141 -9.29 0.72 -8.83
CA PHE A 141 -9.25 -0.09 -10.03
C PHE A 141 -9.41 -1.59 -9.71
N GLN A 142 -8.70 -2.12 -8.70
CA GLN A 142 -8.85 -3.52 -8.26
C GLN A 142 -10.29 -3.86 -7.87
N GLU A 143 -10.93 -2.99 -7.10
CA GLU A 143 -12.32 -3.18 -6.67
C GLU A 143 -13.27 -3.15 -7.87
N ASN A 144 -13.16 -2.14 -8.74
CA ASN A 144 -13.99 -2.03 -9.93
C ASN A 144 -13.79 -3.20 -10.90
N PHE A 145 -12.53 -3.63 -11.09
CA PHE A 145 -12.18 -4.77 -11.92
C PHE A 145 -12.79 -6.06 -11.38
N SER A 146 -12.68 -6.31 -10.08
CA SER A 146 -13.25 -7.49 -9.43
C SER A 146 -14.78 -7.51 -9.53
N LYS A 147 -15.43 -6.36 -9.33
CA LYS A 147 -16.89 -6.22 -9.45
C LYS A 147 -17.38 -6.39 -10.89
N TRP A 148 -16.65 -5.82 -11.85
CA TRP A 148 -16.93 -6.02 -13.27
C TRP A 148 -16.83 -7.51 -13.63
N TYR A 149 -15.75 -8.17 -13.24
CA TYR A 149 -15.56 -9.59 -13.51
C TYR A 149 -16.68 -10.45 -12.88
N ALA A 150 -17.08 -10.16 -11.63
CA ALA A 150 -18.18 -10.86 -10.97
C ALA A 150 -19.53 -10.61 -11.66
N LYS A 151 -19.79 -9.39 -12.13
CA LYS A 151 -21.00 -9.07 -12.88
C LYS A 151 -21.11 -9.86 -14.18
N GLU A 152 -20.01 -10.01 -14.91
CA GLU A 152 -20.01 -10.71 -16.21
C GLU A 152 -20.01 -12.24 -16.08
N ASN A 153 -19.43 -12.77 -14.99
CA ASN A 153 -19.15 -14.21 -14.88
C ASN A 153 -19.86 -14.92 -13.72
N GLY A 154 -20.58 -14.20 -12.87
CA GLY A 154 -21.26 -14.74 -11.70
C GLY A 154 -20.51 -14.49 -10.39
N ARG A 155 -21.07 -14.98 -9.29
CA ARG A 155 -20.57 -14.69 -7.94
C ARG A 155 -19.12 -15.14 -7.82
N THR A 156 -18.23 -14.21 -7.45
CA THR A 156 -16.79 -14.41 -7.53
C THR A 156 -16.10 -14.33 -6.18
N ALA A 157 -15.25 -15.31 -5.90
CA ALA A 157 -14.23 -15.20 -4.87
C ALA A 157 -12.94 -14.61 -5.45
N VAL A 158 -12.49 -13.48 -4.93
CA VAL A 158 -11.20 -12.87 -5.28
C VAL A 158 -10.14 -13.35 -4.30
N VAL A 159 -9.26 -14.24 -4.75
CA VAL A 159 -8.20 -14.81 -3.93
C VAL A 159 -7.01 -13.86 -3.86
N VAL A 160 -6.62 -13.48 -2.65
CA VAL A 160 -5.50 -12.57 -2.39
C VAL A 160 -4.44 -13.25 -1.52
N GLY A 161 -3.19 -13.25 -1.98
CA GLY A 161 -2.03 -13.82 -1.26
C GLY A 161 -1.58 -12.96 -0.09
N ILE A 162 -2.34 -12.96 1.00
CA ILE A 162 -2.05 -12.26 2.26
C ILE A 162 -1.78 -13.28 3.36
N ARG A 163 -0.78 -13.00 4.19
CA ARG A 163 -0.49 -13.71 5.45
C ARG A 163 -0.64 -12.78 6.64
N ALA A 164 -1.27 -13.24 7.71
CA ALA A 164 -1.54 -12.46 8.90
C ALA A 164 -0.25 -11.98 9.58
N THR A 165 0.81 -12.78 9.53
CA THR A 165 2.11 -12.46 10.12
C THR A 165 2.92 -11.42 9.35
N GLU A 166 2.47 -11.01 8.16
CA GLU A 166 3.15 -9.97 7.38
C GLU A 166 3.01 -8.57 8.00
N SER A 167 1.89 -8.25 8.64
CA SER A 167 1.73 -7.02 9.44
C SER A 167 0.43 -6.99 10.27
N LEU A 168 0.35 -6.09 11.25
CA LEU A 168 -0.88 -5.80 12.01
C LEU A 168 -2.08 -5.42 11.12
N SER A 169 -1.83 -4.78 9.97
CA SER A 169 -2.88 -4.44 9.01
C SER A 169 -3.43 -5.69 8.32
N ARG A 170 -2.56 -6.63 7.94
CA ARG A 170 -2.94 -7.91 7.36
C ARG A 170 -3.64 -8.79 8.38
N TYR A 171 -3.13 -8.85 9.62
CA TYR A 171 -3.80 -9.52 10.74
C TYR A 171 -5.21 -8.98 10.94
N SER A 172 -5.38 -7.66 10.99
CA SER A 172 -6.70 -7.02 11.15
C SER A 172 -7.67 -7.36 10.02
N ALA A 173 -7.16 -7.66 8.82
CA ALA A 173 -7.99 -8.04 7.67
C ALA A 173 -8.57 -9.46 7.79
N VAL A 174 -7.93 -10.37 8.54
CA VAL A 174 -8.26 -11.82 8.51
C VAL A 174 -8.54 -12.45 9.90
N ALA A 175 -8.11 -11.82 10.98
CA ALA A 175 -8.13 -12.40 12.33
C ALA A 175 -9.18 -11.76 13.27
N ARG A 176 -10.00 -10.82 12.79
CA ARG A 176 -11.12 -10.26 13.57
C ARG A 176 -12.31 -11.23 13.52
N ILE A 177 -12.67 -11.78 14.69
CA ILE A 177 -13.80 -12.71 14.86
C ILE A 177 -15.14 -11.96 14.73
N ASP A 178 -15.17 -10.68 15.09
CA ASP A 178 -16.33 -9.77 15.07
C ASP A 178 -16.41 -8.92 13.79
N LYS A 179 -15.73 -9.35 12.72
CA LYS A 179 -15.69 -8.58 11.47
C LYS A 179 -17.09 -8.49 10.88
N THR A 180 -17.68 -7.29 10.89
CA THR A 180 -19.01 -7.02 10.30
C THR A 180 -19.08 -7.35 8.81
N THR A 181 -17.94 -7.31 8.11
CA THR A 181 -17.80 -7.69 6.70
C THR A 181 -17.38 -9.16 6.52
N GLY A 182 -17.37 -9.96 7.59
CA GLY A 182 -17.04 -11.37 7.54
C GLY A 182 -18.12 -12.13 6.79
N TYR A 183 -17.71 -13.01 5.87
CA TYR A 183 -18.67 -13.73 5.04
C TYR A 183 -19.12 -15.03 5.71
N LYS A 184 -20.41 -15.17 6.00
CA LYS A 184 -21.01 -16.39 6.62
C LYS A 184 -20.20 -16.91 7.84
N GLY A 185 -19.76 -16.00 8.70
CA GLY A 185 -18.98 -16.31 9.91
C GLY A 185 -17.54 -16.80 9.68
N LYS A 186 -16.97 -16.65 8.47
CA LYS A 186 -15.59 -17.03 8.14
C LYS A 186 -14.71 -15.80 8.07
N SER A 187 -13.76 -15.66 8.99
CA SER A 187 -12.89 -14.48 9.10
C SER A 187 -11.90 -14.32 7.93
N TRP A 188 -11.58 -15.42 7.25
CA TRP A 188 -10.71 -15.46 6.06
C TRP A 188 -11.46 -15.18 4.74
N LEU A 189 -12.73 -14.82 4.83
CA LEU A 189 -13.55 -14.31 3.74
C LEU A 189 -14.09 -12.92 4.11
N THR A 190 -14.13 -12.02 3.14
CA THR A 190 -14.62 -10.64 3.33
C THR A 190 -15.58 -10.27 2.22
N GLU A 191 -16.83 -10.01 2.57
CA GLU A 191 -17.82 -9.55 1.62
C GLU A 191 -17.48 -8.12 1.16
N VAL A 192 -17.37 -7.94 -0.16
CA VAL A 192 -17.13 -6.64 -0.79
C VAL A 192 -18.46 -6.06 -1.24
N ASP A 193 -19.27 -6.89 -1.92
CA ASP A 193 -20.67 -6.64 -2.23
C ASP A 193 -21.42 -7.97 -2.40
N GLY A 194 -22.68 -7.93 -2.80
CA GLY A 194 -23.51 -9.15 -2.93
C GLY A 194 -22.99 -10.20 -3.92
N SER A 195 -22.06 -9.83 -4.82
CA SER A 195 -21.50 -10.69 -5.86
C SER A 195 -20.01 -10.99 -5.70
N THR A 196 -19.28 -10.18 -4.93
CA THR A 196 -17.82 -10.23 -4.81
C THR A 196 -17.39 -10.46 -3.36
N VAL A 197 -16.54 -11.46 -3.14
CA VAL A 197 -15.99 -11.79 -1.82
C VAL A 197 -14.48 -11.96 -1.92
N ASN A 198 -13.71 -11.26 -1.09
CA ASN A 198 -12.27 -11.49 -0.99
C ASN A 198 -11.98 -12.72 -0.14
N ALA A 199 -11.07 -13.57 -0.59
CA ALA A 199 -10.67 -14.81 0.06
C ALA A 199 -9.16 -14.86 0.32
N TYR A 200 -8.78 -15.30 1.52
CA TYR A 200 -7.39 -15.34 1.98
C TYR A 200 -7.00 -16.76 2.39
N PRO A 201 -6.85 -17.72 1.46
CA PRO A 201 -6.70 -19.14 1.80
C PRO A 201 -5.42 -19.48 2.57
N ILE A 202 -4.38 -18.63 2.46
CA ILE A 202 -3.07 -18.82 3.10
C ILE A 202 -2.84 -17.86 4.28
N TYR A 203 -3.88 -17.26 4.85
CA TYR A 203 -3.74 -16.21 5.86
C TYR A 203 -2.94 -16.63 7.10
N ASP A 204 -2.92 -17.91 7.43
CA ASP A 204 -2.24 -18.53 8.57
C ASP A 204 -0.89 -19.15 8.21
N TRP A 205 -0.38 -18.92 7.01
CA TRP A 205 0.94 -19.38 6.59
C TRP A 205 2.03 -18.44 7.09
N GLU A 206 3.19 -19.02 7.39
CA GLU A 206 4.42 -18.29 7.66
C GLU A 206 5.28 -18.13 6.40
N THR A 207 6.30 -17.28 6.48
CA THR A 207 7.23 -17.09 5.35
C THR A 207 7.94 -18.40 5.00
N ALA A 208 8.31 -19.21 6.00
CA ALA A 208 8.91 -20.52 5.79
C ALA A 208 7.98 -21.47 5.02
N ASP A 209 6.68 -21.47 5.32
CA ASP A 209 5.71 -22.35 4.65
C ASP A 209 5.62 -22.07 3.14
N VAL A 210 5.70 -20.80 2.74
CA VAL A 210 5.72 -20.39 1.33
C VAL A 210 6.92 -21.00 0.60
N TRP A 211 8.11 -20.93 1.21
CA TRP A 211 9.33 -21.48 0.61
C TRP A 211 9.37 -23.00 0.63
N ILE A 212 8.91 -23.62 1.72
CA ILE A 212 8.77 -25.08 1.83
C ILE A 212 7.80 -25.58 0.77
N ALA A 213 6.68 -24.90 0.53
CA ALA A 213 5.72 -25.29 -0.50
C ALA A 213 6.33 -25.22 -1.90
N ASN A 214 6.98 -24.11 -2.27
CA ASN A 214 7.65 -24.01 -3.57
C ASN A 214 8.68 -25.13 -3.77
N ALA A 215 9.51 -25.41 -2.77
CA ALA A 215 10.50 -26.48 -2.84
C ALA A 215 9.85 -27.88 -2.90
N LYS A 216 8.82 -28.14 -2.09
CA LYS A 216 8.16 -29.44 -1.96
C LYS A 216 7.37 -29.82 -3.21
N PHE A 217 6.69 -28.85 -3.82
CA PHE A 217 5.84 -29.08 -4.99
C PHE A 217 6.55 -28.78 -6.32
N GLY A 218 7.78 -28.24 -6.27
CA GLY A 218 8.54 -27.89 -7.47
C GLY A 218 7.95 -26.70 -8.23
N TRP A 219 7.24 -25.81 -7.53
CA TRP A 219 6.68 -24.61 -8.15
C TRP A 219 7.77 -23.60 -8.46
N ASP A 220 7.65 -22.98 -9.62
CA ASP A 220 8.53 -21.89 -10.00
C ASP A 220 8.25 -20.62 -9.18
N TYR A 221 9.27 -19.79 -9.01
CA TYR A 221 9.17 -18.56 -8.23
C TYR A 221 10.00 -17.44 -8.85
N ASN A 222 9.66 -16.20 -8.47
CA ASN A 222 10.33 -15.01 -8.97
C ASN A 222 11.81 -14.97 -8.56
N LYS A 223 12.72 -14.97 -9.54
CA LYS A 223 14.16 -14.95 -9.34
C LYS A 223 14.71 -13.67 -8.71
N LEU A 224 13.89 -12.62 -8.60
CA LEU A 224 14.19 -11.47 -7.75
C LEU A 224 14.52 -11.87 -6.31
N TYR A 225 13.90 -12.92 -5.77
CA TYR A 225 14.17 -13.35 -4.39
C TYR A 225 15.59 -13.91 -4.22
N ASP A 226 16.13 -14.59 -5.24
CA ASP A 226 17.54 -15.02 -5.25
C ASP A 226 18.47 -13.80 -5.27
N LEU A 227 18.14 -12.79 -6.10
CA LEU A 227 18.89 -11.54 -6.17
C LEU A 227 18.83 -10.73 -4.87
N TYR A 228 17.67 -10.70 -4.20
CA TYR A 228 17.53 -10.10 -2.88
C TYR A 228 18.37 -10.82 -1.83
N TYR A 229 18.41 -12.16 -1.86
CA TYR A 229 19.23 -12.95 -0.97
C TYR A 229 20.72 -12.63 -1.17
N MET A 230 21.17 -12.61 -2.43
CA MET A 230 22.55 -12.23 -2.79
C MET A 230 22.89 -10.79 -2.38
N ALA A 231 21.91 -9.88 -2.40
CA ALA A 231 22.03 -8.51 -1.92
C ALA A 231 21.94 -8.36 -0.38
N GLY A 232 21.82 -9.46 0.36
CA GLY A 232 21.80 -9.46 1.83
C GLY A 232 20.47 -9.06 2.46
N VAL A 233 19.36 -9.09 1.71
CA VAL A 233 18.03 -8.81 2.26
C VAL A 233 17.56 -10.01 3.09
N PRO A 234 17.13 -9.83 4.36
CA PRO A 234 16.56 -10.93 5.13
C PRO A 234 15.28 -11.47 4.48
N VAL A 235 15.10 -12.79 4.48
CA VAL A 235 13.97 -13.49 3.82
C VAL A 235 12.60 -12.92 4.23
N GLU A 236 12.44 -12.55 5.50
CA GLU A 236 11.21 -11.97 6.05
C GLU A 236 10.88 -10.57 5.50
N GLN A 237 11.88 -9.85 4.99
CA GLN A 237 11.76 -8.50 4.46
C GLN A 237 11.62 -8.46 2.93
N MET A 238 11.77 -9.60 2.25
CA MET A 238 11.69 -9.65 0.78
C MET A 238 10.25 -9.49 0.29
N ARG A 239 9.99 -8.41 -0.44
CA ARG A 239 8.67 -8.07 -1.00
C ARG A 239 8.80 -7.66 -2.47
N VAL A 240 7.78 -8.04 -3.24
CA VAL A 240 7.48 -7.45 -4.56
C VAL A 240 6.37 -6.43 -4.34
N ALA A 241 6.64 -5.17 -4.66
CA ALA A 241 5.70 -4.07 -4.47
C ALA A 241 5.91 -3.01 -5.55
N SER A 242 4.95 -2.09 -5.67
CA SER A 242 5.15 -0.87 -6.47
C SER A 242 6.41 -0.14 -5.99
N PRO A 243 7.37 0.17 -6.88
CA PRO A 243 8.71 0.59 -6.51
C PRO A 243 8.73 1.89 -5.71
N PHE A 244 7.78 2.80 -5.97
CA PHE A 244 7.75 4.12 -5.37
C PHE A 244 6.83 4.23 -4.15
N HIS A 245 6.22 3.13 -3.70
CA HIS A 245 5.41 3.11 -2.49
C HIS A 245 6.28 3.40 -1.24
N GLN A 246 5.69 3.93 -0.16
CA GLN A 246 6.41 4.24 1.09
C GLN A 246 7.21 3.05 1.66
N CYS A 247 6.68 1.83 1.52
CA CYS A 247 7.37 0.59 1.93
C CYS A 247 8.55 0.21 1.01
N GLY A 248 8.57 0.71 -0.22
CA GLY A 248 9.62 0.47 -1.23
C GLY A 248 10.72 1.55 -1.25
N ALA A 249 10.51 2.70 -0.61
CA ALA A 249 11.49 3.80 -0.62
C ALA A 249 12.89 3.37 -0.14
N ALA A 250 12.95 2.56 0.93
CA ALA A 250 14.21 2.01 1.45
C ALA A 250 14.82 0.91 0.55
N SER A 251 14.02 0.27 -0.32
CA SER A 251 14.49 -0.73 -1.27
C SER A 251 14.83 -0.16 -2.64
N LEU A 252 14.58 1.13 -2.92
CA LEU A 252 14.98 1.77 -4.19
C LEU A 252 16.48 1.71 -4.43
N ARG A 253 17.31 1.76 -3.37
CA ARG A 253 18.77 1.55 -3.51
C ARG A 253 19.12 0.18 -4.07
N LEU A 254 18.28 -0.85 -3.86
CA LEU A 254 18.52 -2.19 -4.38
C LEU A 254 18.35 -2.25 -5.89
N TYR A 255 17.51 -1.40 -6.50
CA TYR A 255 17.43 -1.30 -7.97
C TYR A 255 18.79 -0.95 -8.59
N LYS A 256 19.60 -0.09 -7.98
CA LYS A 256 20.94 0.24 -8.50
C LYS A 256 21.87 -0.97 -8.60
N VAL A 257 21.71 -1.94 -7.69
CA VAL A 257 22.58 -3.13 -7.59
C VAL A 257 21.99 -4.31 -8.36
N ILE A 258 20.67 -4.51 -8.26
CA ILE A 258 19.95 -5.66 -8.79
C ILE A 258 19.54 -5.44 -10.25
N ASP A 259 19.10 -4.23 -10.61
CA ASP A 259 18.59 -3.90 -11.95
C ASP A 259 18.94 -2.45 -12.35
N PRO A 260 20.23 -2.18 -12.61
CA PRO A 260 20.70 -0.84 -12.93
C PRO A 260 20.09 -0.27 -14.22
N SER A 261 19.69 -1.14 -15.16
CA SER A 261 19.01 -0.74 -16.40
C SER A 261 17.62 -0.14 -16.13
N THR A 262 16.80 -0.84 -15.34
CA THR A 262 15.48 -0.34 -14.95
C THR A 262 15.62 0.90 -14.09
N TRP A 263 16.60 0.91 -13.16
CA TRP A 263 16.94 2.08 -12.35
C TRP A 263 17.18 3.35 -13.20
N ALA A 264 18.03 3.27 -14.23
CA ALA A 264 18.36 4.42 -15.07
C ALA A 264 17.11 5.05 -15.71
N LYS A 265 16.16 4.23 -16.13
CA LYS A 265 14.89 4.71 -16.70
C LYS A 265 13.92 5.23 -15.63
N MET A 266 13.88 4.62 -14.46
CA MET A 266 13.07 5.10 -13.32
C MET A 266 13.44 6.54 -12.93
N VAL A 267 14.72 6.89 -12.99
CA VAL A 267 15.21 8.25 -12.73
C VAL A 267 14.62 9.28 -13.71
N GLY A 268 14.47 8.91 -14.99
CA GLY A 268 13.81 9.76 -16.00
C GLY A 268 12.28 9.73 -15.89
N ARG A 269 11.71 8.68 -15.32
CA ARG A 269 10.26 8.46 -15.27
C ARG A 269 9.56 9.20 -14.14
N VAL A 270 10.13 9.19 -12.94
CA VAL A 270 9.49 9.72 -11.73
C VAL A 270 10.44 10.70 -11.03
N ASN A 271 9.95 11.93 -10.86
CA ASN A 271 10.69 12.99 -10.17
C ASN A 271 10.98 12.58 -8.72
N GLY A 272 12.18 12.91 -8.24
CA GLY A 272 12.61 12.66 -6.86
C GLY A 272 13.08 11.22 -6.57
N VAL A 273 12.94 10.27 -7.51
CA VAL A 273 13.41 8.88 -7.32
C VAL A 273 14.89 8.79 -6.96
N ASN A 274 15.76 9.52 -7.67
CA ASN A 274 17.20 9.50 -7.37
C ASN A 274 17.49 10.08 -5.98
N PHE A 275 16.78 11.14 -5.59
CA PHE A 275 16.91 11.75 -4.27
C PHE A 275 16.48 10.77 -3.17
N THR A 276 15.31 10.13 -3.31
CA THR A 276 14.83 9.11 -2.36
C THR A 276 15.77 7.90 -2.30
N ALA A 277 16.38 7.48 -3.41
CA ALA A 277 17.31 6.34 -3.37
C ALA A 277 18.68 6.67 -2.73
N ILE A 278 19.08 7.94 -2.69
CA ILE A 278 20.32 8.37 -2.02
C ILE A 278 20.08 8.67 -0.55
N TYR A 279 18.94 9.30 -0.23
CA TYR A 279 18.69 9.87 1.09
C TYR A 279 17.54 9.21 1.87
N GLY A 280 16.75 8.32 1.26
CA GLY A 280 15.53 7.75 1.85
C GLY A 280 15.76 6.91 3.11
N ASP A 281 16.99 6.40 3.31
CA ASP A 281 17.43 5.69 4.50
C ASP A 281 18.38 6.53 5.39
N THR A 282 18.41 7.84 5.18
CA THR A 282 19.26 8.77 5.93
C THR A 282 18.43 9.70 6.83
N ILE A 283 19.11 10.33 7.80
CA ILE A 283 18.54 11.36 8.68
C ILE A 283 17.93 12.52 7.87
N ALA A 284 18.44 12.79 6.66
CA ALA A 284 17.93 13.84 5.78
C ALA A 284 16.47 13.61 5.34
N MET A 285 15.98 12.37 5.39
CA MET A 285 14.57 12.01 5.17
C MET A 285 13.85 11.57 6.46
N GLY A 286 14.45 11.84 7.63
CA GLY A 286 13.90 11.45 8.93
C GLY A 286 13.86 9.93 9.17
N TRP A 287 14.81 9.19 8.57
CA TRP A 287 14.92 7.74 8.76
C TRP A 287 15.60 7.39 10.09
N LYS A 288 14.90 6.61 10.93
CA LYS A 288 15.26 6.18 12.30
C LYS A 288 15.47 7.30 13.33
N ASP A 289 16.28 8.29 13.02
CA ASP A 289 16.61 9.43 13.87
C ASP A 289 16.45 10.73 13.08
N ILE A 290 15.98 11.78 13.73
CA ILE A 290 15.83 13.12 13.13
C ILE A 290 16.62 14.11 13.98
N LYS A 291 17.60 14.76 13.36
CA LYS A 291 18.43 15.75 14.02
C LYS A 291 18.02 17.14 13.56
N LEU A 292 17.73 18.00 14.54
CA LEU A 292 17.50 19.41 14.30
C LEU A 292 18.81 20.03 13.79
N PRO A 293 18.84 20.70 12.63
CA PRO A 293 20.04 21.36 12.14
C PRO A 293 20.54 22.41 13.14
N ALA A 294 21.86 22.55 13.25
CA ALA A 294 22.47 23.51 14.18
C ALA A 294 21.97 24.94 13.89
N GLY A 295 21.57 25.66 14.94
CA GLY A 295 21.06 27.03 14.84
C GLY A 295 19.56 27.14 14.57
N HIS A 296 18.82 26.03 14.43
CA HIS A 296 17.37 26.03 14.30
C HIS A 296 16.66 25.57 15.57
N THR A 297 15.45 26.09 15.81
CA THR A 297 14.34 25.40 16.51
C THR A 297 13.52 24.57 15.51
N TRP A 298 12.73 23.59 15.93
CA TRP A 298 11.89 22.82 15.01
C TRP A 298 10.89 23.70 14.26
N LYS A 299 10.37 24.75 14.90
CA LYS A 299 9.54 25.77 14.28
C LYS A 299 10.28 26.51 13.18
N SER A 300 11.48 27.03 13.45
CA SER A 300 12.27 27.74 12.44
C SER A 300 12.73 26.80 11.31
N TYR A 301 12.96 25.52 11.61
CA TYR A 301 13.30 24.53 10.61
C TYR A 301 12.08 24.16 9.75
N TYR A 302 10.90 24.05 10.35
CA TYR A 302 9.64 23.90 9.62
C TYR A 302 9.42 25.06 8.64
N GLU A 303 9.58 26.29 9.11
CA GLU A 303 9.47 27.50 8.28
C GLU A 303 10.49 27.47 7.14
N PHE A 304 11.75 27.10 7.42
CA PHE A 304 12.77 26.90 6.39
C PHE A 304 12.36 25.84 5.36
N LEU A 305 11.89 24.66 5.80
CA LEU A 305 11.46 23.59 4.90
C LEU A 305 10.35 24.06 3.94
N LEU A 306 9.39 24.86 4.41
CA LEU A 306 8.35 25.45 3.55
C LEU A 306 8.92 26.36 2.46
N THR A 307 10.05 27.03 2.70
CA THR A 307 10.72 27.86 1.67
C THR A 307 11.40 27.04 0.57
N THR A 308 11.63 25.74 0.80
CA THR A 308 12.32 24.85 -0.16
C THR A 308 11.37 24.15 -1.14
N MET A 309 10.06 24.33 -0.99
CA MET A 309 9.03 23.68 -1.81
C MET A 309 8.24 24.71 -2.63
N ASP A 310 7.46 24.24 -3.62
CA ASP A 310 6.59 25.12 -4.37
C ASP A 310 5.46 25.68 -3.48
N LYS A 311 4.90 26.82 -3.89
CA LYS A 311 3.90 27.56 -3.10
C LYS A 311 2.68 26.71 -2.75
N ALA A 312 2.19 25.85 -3.66
CA ALA A 312 1.00 25.05 -3.40
C ALA A 312 1.28 23.95 -2.37
N THR A 313 2.44 23.30 -2.45
CA THR A 313 2.86 22.30 -1.46
C THR A 313 3.11 22.93 -0.08
N ALA A 314 3.75 24.12 -0.03
CA ALA A 314 3.96 24.86 1.21
C ALA A 314 2.63 25.21 1.90
N GLU A 315 1.69 25.79 1.14
CA GLU A 315 0.36 26.14 1.64
C GLU A 315 -0.39 24.93 2.17
N HIS A 316 -0.28 23.77 1.50
CA HIS A 316 -0.91 22.53 1.95
C HIS A 316 -0.40 22.07 3.33
N TYR A 317 0.92 22.06 3.55
CA TYR A 317 1.48 21.69 4.87
C TYR A 317 1.13 22.71 5.95
N ASP A 318 1.15 24.01 5.62
CA ASP A 318 0.77 25.06 6.56
C ASP A 318 -0.70 24.99 6.97
N ASP A 319 -1.58 24.60 6.04
CA ASP A 319 -2.98 24.32 6.34
C ASP A 319 -3.18 23.10 7.25
N VAL A 320 -2.32 22.07 7.15
CA VAL A 320 -2.33 20.96 8.10
C VAL A 320 -1.89 21.45 9.49
N LEU A 321 -0.78 22.19 9.58
CA LEU A 321 -0.28 22.75 10.84
C LEU A 321 -1.33 23.66 11.50
N ARG A 322 -1.96 24.56 10.73
CA ARG A 322 -3.00 25.47 11.21
C ARG A 322 -4.19 24.73 11.81
N ARG A 323 -4.64 23.65 11.15
CA ARG A 323 -5.70 22.78 11.70
C ARG A 323 -5.25 22.04 12.95
N SER A 324 -3.99 21.58 12.99
CA SER A 324 -3.42 20.97 14.19
C SER A 324 -3.41 21.93 15.36
N LYS A 325 -2.91 23.15 15.17
CA LYS A 325 -2.89 24.23 16.19
C LYS A 325 -4.28 24.48 16.72
N LYS A 326 -5.24 24.73 15.81
CA LYS A 326 -6.64 24.97 16.18
C LYS A 326 -7.21 23.84 17.04
N TYR A 327 -7.01 22.58 16.64
CA TYR A 327 -7.56 21.45 17.38
C TYR A 327 -6.94 21.32 18.78
N TRP A 328 -5.61 21.33 18.89
CA TRP A 328 -4.90 21.08 20.14
C TRP A 328 -4.87 22.26 21.11
N MET A 329 -5.05 23.49 20.60
CA MET A 329 -5.03 24.70 21.42
C MET A 329 -6.45 25.18 21.79
N GLU A 330 -7.48 24.89 20.99
CA GLU A 330 -8.87 25.30 21.31
C GLU A 330 -9.68 24.14 21.91
N LYS A 331 -9.69 22.97 21.25
CA LYS A 331 -10.52 21.83 21.65
C LYS A 331 -9.82 20.88 22.62
N GLY A 332 -8.51 20.71 22.44
CA GLY A 332 -7.70 19.73 23.14
C GLY A 332 -7.75 18.35 22.50
N GLY A 333 -6.66 17.59 22.62
CA GLY A 333 -6.53 16.25 22.05
C GLY A 333 -6.35 15.17 23.11
N GLY A 334 -6.81 13.96 22.79
CA GLY A 334 -6.86 12.83 23.71
C GLY A 334 -5.56 12.02 23.77
N VAL A 335 -4.99 11.88 24.97
CA VAL A 335 -3.79 11.10 25.28
C VAL A 335 -4.05 10.12 26.43
N ARG A 336 -3.21 9.12 26.63
CA ARG A 336 -3.31 8.21 27.78
C ARG A 336 -2.93 8.91 29.08
N LYS A 337 -3.40 8.38 30.21
CA LYS A 337 -3.14 8.93 31.55
C LYS A 337 -1.65 9.02 31.88
N GLU A 338 -0.86 8.06 31.40
CA GLU A 338 0.59 8.04 31.59
C GLU A 338 1.24 9.22 30.87
N THR A 339 0.88 9.44 29.60
CA THR A 339 1.34 10.56 28.79
C THR A 339 0.95 11.93 29.38
N VAL A 340 -0.23 12.04 30.00
CA VAL A 340 -0.63 13.29 30.70
C VAL A 340 0.39 13.66 31.75
N LYS A 341 0.82 12.70 32.58
CA LYS A 341 1.79 12.97 33.64
C LYS A 341 3.13 13.42 33.07
N GLU A 342 3.60 12.76 32.02
CA GLU A 342 4.84 13.12 31.31
C GLU A 342 4.79 14.56 30.77
N ILE A 343 3.72 14.92 30.06
CA ILE A 343 3.57 16.24 29.44
C ILE A 343 3.43 17.34 30.49
N MET A 344 2.60 17.15 31.51
CA MET A 344 2.35 18.16 32.55
C MET A 344 3.61 18.44 33.38
N GLN A 345 4.55 17.50 33.46
CA GLN A 345 5.82 17.67 34.16
C GLN A 345 6.90 18.36 33.29
N THR A 346 6.82 18.20 31.97
CA THR A 346 7.88 18.62 31.05
C THR A 346 7.56 19.89 30.28
N ILE A 347 6.29 20.21 30.07
CA ILE A 347 5.85 21.33 29.25
C ILE A 347 4.98 22.30 30.07
N PRO A 348 5.41 23.56 30.25
CA PRO A 348 4.59 24.56 30.90
C PRO A 348 3.42 24.99 30.00
N GLY A 349 2.31 25.42 30.61
CA GLY A 349 1.17 25.95 29.86
C GLY A 349 0.25 24.90 29.25
N VAL A 350 0.29 23.66 29.74
CA VAL A 350 -0.65 22.61 29.37
C VAL A 350 -1.79 22.54 30.38
N GLU A 351 -3.03 22.58 29.89
CA GLU A 351 -4.25 22.43 30.67
C GLU A 351 -4.77 20.99 30.53
N HIS A 352 -4.96 20.30 31.66
CA HIS A 352 -5.70 19.03 31.71
C HIS A 352 -7.19 19.32 31.82
N VAL A 353 -7.92 19.11 30.72
CA VAL A 353 -9.35 19.43 30.61
C VAL A 353 -10.22 18.34 31.24
N GLY A 354 -9.72 17.11 31.33
CA GLY A 354 -10.41 15.95 31.90
C GLY A 354 -10.61 14.80 30.89
N PRO A 355 -11.45 13.80 31.23
CA PRO A 355 -11.59 12.59 30.42
C PRO A 355 -12.29 12.84 29.08
N SER A 356 -11.85 12.13 28.05
CA SER A 356 -12.47 12.17 26.72
C SER A 356 -13.85 11.51 26.74
N LYS A 357 -14.85 12.22 26.22
CA LYS A 357 -16.20 11.68 26.03
C LYS A 357 -16.32 10.73 24.83
N GLN A 358 -15.35 10.78 23.92
CA GLN A 358 -15.41 10.05 22.64
C GLN A 358 -14.53 8.80 22.62
N TYR A 359 -13.50 8.75 23.48
CA TYR A 359 -12.53 7.67 23.50
C TYR A 359 -12.26 7.25 24.95
N GLU A 360 -12.70 6.05 25.32
CA GLU A 360 -12.50 5.50 26.65
C GLU A 360 -11.01 5.38 26.99
N GLY A 361 -10.64 5.71 28.24
CA GLY A 361 -9.26 5.65 28.73
C GLY A 361 -8.33 6.78 28.24
N ARG A 362 -8.86 7.77 27.49
CA ARG A 362 -8.12 8.95 27.05
C ARG A 362 -8.47 10.17 27.90
N GLU A 363 -7.48 11.00 28.17
CA GLU A 363 -7.56 12.28 28.86
C GLU A 363 -7.26 13.40 27.86
N ILE A 364 -8.00 14.51 27.94
CA ILE A 364 -7.89 15.65 27.03
C ILE A 364 -6.88 16.66 27.58
N LEU A 365 -5.88 16.99 26.76
CA LEU A 365 -4.93 18.08 27.00
C LEU A 365 -5.12 19.21 26.02
N ARG A 366 -5.03 20.44 26.52
CA ARG A 366 -5.00 21.66 25.71
C ARG A 366 -3.67 22.40 25.95
N PHE A 367 -3.05 22.82 24.86
CA PHE A 367 -1.77 23.53 24.91
C PHE A 367 -1.99 25.04 24.74
N SER A 368 -1.39 25.86 25.60
CA SER A 368 -1.40 27.33 25.44
C SER A 368 -0.58 27.79 24.23
N GLU A 369 0.51 27.07 23.93
CA GLU A 369 1.37 27.27 22.77
C GLU A 369 1.63 25.95 22.05
N TYR A 370 1.79 26.01 20.73
CA TYR A 370 2.11 24.81 19.96
C TYR A 370 3.57 24.42 20.22
N PRO A 371 3.84 23.24 20.78
CA PRO A 371 5.17 22.90 21.28
C PRO A 371 6.15 22.62 20.14
N ASP A 372 7.42 22.96 20.36
CA ASP A 372 8.49 22.80 19.38
C ASP A 372 8.91 21.33 19.23
N ASP A 373 9.18 20.68 20.38
CA ASP A 373 9.45 19.25 20.53
C ASP A 373 8.75 18.74 21.81
N ILE A 374 8.51 17.43 21.88
CA ILE A 374 7.97 16.75 23.06
C ILE A 374 8.65 15.39 23.18
N ASP A 375 9.19 15.09 24.35
CA ASP A 375 9.62 13.76 24.71
C ASP A 375 8.53 13.07 25.54
N CYS A 376 7.77 12.17 24.93
CA CYS A 376 6.70 11.43 25.60
C CYS A 376 6.43 10.08 24.95
N SER A 377 5.85 9.16 25.73
CA SER A 377 5.48 7.81 25.31
C SER A 377 4.52 7.75 24.11
N GLU A 378 3.64 8.75 23.96
CA GLU A 378 2.73 8.87 22.80
C GLU A 378 3.18 9.97 21.80
N PHE A 379 4.48 10.06 21.50
CA PHE A 379 5.02 11.05 20.56
C PHE A 379 4.26 11.12 19.23
N THR A 380 3.82 10.00 18.66
CA THR A 380 3.07 9.98 17.39
C THR A 380 1.64 10.48 17.49
N VAL A 381 1.16 10.90 18.67
CA VAL A 381 -0.18 11.44 18.91
C VAL A 381 -0.12 12.92 19.27
N VAL A 382 0.79 13.31 20.17
CA VAL A 382 0.88 14.65 20.78
C VAL A 382 1.47 15.66 19.80
N PRO A 383 0.90 16.87 19.61
CA PRO A 383 1.29 17.79 18.54
C PRO A 383 2.71 18.32 18.75
N SER A 384 3.48 18.56 17.69
CA SER A 384 4.74 19.31 17.77
C SER A 384 5.24 19.78 16.40
N TYR A 385 6.05 20.83 16.35
CA TYR A 385 6.71 21.26 15.10
C TYR A 385 7.65 20.17 14.56
N LYS A 386 8.32 19.42 15.44
CA LYS A 386 9.14 18.26 15.04
C LYS A 386 8.34 17.23 14.23
N ARG A 387 7.11 16.89 14.64
CA ARG A 387 6.27 15.94 13.88
C ARG A 387 5.90 16.48 12.51
N MET A 388 5.66 17.78 12.39
CA MET A 388 5.38 18.41 11.09
C MET A 388 6.62 18.40 10.20
N CYS A 389 7.81 18.68 10.74
CA CYS A 389 9.07 18.51 10.03
C CYS A 389 9.26 17.05 9.57
N ILE A 390 8.96 16.06 10.41
CA ILE A 390 9.00 14.64 10.04
C ILE A 390 8.05 14.35 8.87
N CYS A 391 6.83 14.91 8.88
CA CYS A 391 5.88 14.72 7.78
C CYS A 391 6.43 15.28 6.45
N ILE A 392 7.01 16.47 6.47
CA ILE A 392 7.64 17.08 5.29
C ILE A 392 8.84 16.25 4.82
N MET A 393 9.77 15.94 5.73
CA MET A 393 11.00 15.19 5.41
C MET A 393 10.73 13.78 4.91
N LYS A 394 9.65 13.13 5.38
CA LYS A 394 9.22 11.81 4.87
C LYS A 394 8.36 11.89 3.61
N ASN A 395 8.16 13.09 3.08
CA ASN A 395 7.24 13.35 1.98
C ASN A 395 5.84 12.75 2.23
N ASP A 396 5.41 12.76 3.50
CA ASP A 396 4.09 12.33 3.94
C ASP A 396 3.10 13.46 3.67
N TYR A 397 2.70 13.57 2.40
CA TYR A 397 1.79 14.63 1.93
C TYR A 397 0.53 14.71 2.80
N TYR A 398 -0.06 13.58 3.19
CA TYR A 398 -1.27 13.58 4.02
C TYR A 398 -1.02 13.77 5.52
N CYS A 399 0.25 13.88 5.94
CA CYS A 399 0.66 13.98 7.34
C CYS A 399 0.07 12.87 8.22
N LYS A 400 0.01 11.64 7.69
CA LYS A 400 -0.46 10.44 8.42
C LYS A 400 0.37 10.17 9.66
N TYR A 401 1.66 10.45 9.62
CA TYR A 401 2.55 10.39 10.77
C TYR A 401 2.11 11.35 11.88
N ALA A 402 1.54 12.50 11.52
CA ALA A 402 0.95 13.44 12.46
C ALA A 402 -0.52 13.10 12.83
N GLY A 403 -1.05 11.95 12.40
CA GLY A 403 -2.41 11.49 12.68
C GLY A 403 -3.48 12.08 11.75
N PHE A 404 -3.08 12.73 10.66
CA PHE A 404 -4.01 13.28 9.67
C PHE A 404 -4.34 12.27 8.56
N GLY A 405 -5.39 12.56 7.82
CA GLY A 405 -5.78 11.82 6.62
C GLY A 405 -6.18 12.78 5.50
N PRO A 406 -6.55 12.24 4.33
CA PRO A 406 -7.05 13.06 3.21
C PRO A 406 -8.19 13.99 3.65
N THR A 407 -8.14 15.26 3.23
CA THR A 407 -9.18 16.24 3.60
C THR A 407 -10.49 15.93 2.89
N LYS A 408 -11.63 16.34 3.48
CA LYS A 408 -12.94 16.23 2.81
C LYS A 408 -12.94 16.93 1.46
N GLU A 409 -12.26 18.07 1.33
CA GLU A 409 -12.10 18.78 0.05
C GLU A 409 -11.23 18.03 -0.95
N ALA A 410 -10.13 17.39 -0.54
CA ALA A 410 -9.36 16.51 -1.43
C ALA A 410 -10.22 15.33 -1.91
N THR A 411 -11.02 14.75 -1.01
CA THR A 411 -11.99 13.68 -1.34
C THR A 411 -13.11 14.19 -2.25
N VAL A 412 -13.62 15.40 -2.05
CA VAL A 412 -14.69 16.01 -2.86
C VAL A 412 -14.16 16.52 -4.20
N LYS A 413 -12.95 17.08 -4.27
CA LYS A 413 -12.30 17.50 -5.52
C LYS A 413 -11.98 16.27 -6.36
N ARG A 414 -11.51 15.18 -5.73
CA ARG A 414 -11.43 13.86 -6.36
C ARG A 414 -12.81 13.42 -6.86
N ARG A 415 -13.86 13.48 -6.03
CA ARG A 415 -15.23 13.11 -6.44
C ARG A 415 -15.77 13.96 -7.58
N LYS A 416 -15.58 15.28 -7.57
CA LYS A 416 -15.99 16.21 -8.62
C LYS A 416 -15.19 16.02 -9.91
N ALA A 417 -13.90 15.72 -9.80
CA ALA A 417 -13.11 15.34 -10.96
C ALA A 417 -13.63 14.02 -11.56
N MET A 418 -13.85 13.00 -10.72
CA MET A 418 -14.47 11.74 -11.15
C MET A 418 -15.86 11.96 -11.77
N GLU A 419 -16.72 12.79 -11.19
CA GLU A 419 -18.06 13.13 -11.73
C GLU A 419 -17.98 13.90 -13.06
N LYS A 420 -17.07 14.87 -13.18
CA LYS A 420 -16.87 15.65 -14.43
C LYS A 420 -16.45 14.76 -15.60
N TYR A 421 -15.64 13.74 -15.34
CA TYR A 421 -15.15 12.80 -16.35
C TYR A 421 -15.97 11.50 -16.43
N LYS A 422 -17.10 11.41 -15.71
CA LYS A 422 -18.01 10.25 -15.76
C LYS A 422 -18.98 10.30 -16.95
N ASN A 423 -19.17 11.49 -17.53
CA ASN A 423 -20.11 11.76 -18.63
C ASN A 423 -19.41 12.28 -19.90
N LEU A 424 -18.08 12.21 -19.95
CA LEU A 424 -17.27 12.28 -21.15
C LEU A 424 -16.84 10.85 -21.47
#